data_AF-A0A815VF46-F1
#
_entry.id   AF-A0A815VF46-F1
#
_cell.length_a   1.000
_cell.length_b   1.000
_cell.length_c   1.000
_cell.angle_alpha   90.00
_cell.angle_beta   90.00
_cell.angle_gamma   90.00
#
_symmetry.space_group_name_H-M   'P 1'
#
loop_
_entity.id
_entity.type
_entity.pdbx_description
1 polymer ?
#
loop_
_entity_poly.entity_id
_entity_poly.type
_entity_poly.pdbx_seq_one_letter_code
_entity_poly.pdbx_strand_id
1 'polypeptide(L)'
;MPKRVHSASDRDDINESTNASKRTRKAVELTNLCQEFYDGIRACKTEDGRILCENFIRLPNKRANADHSNSIDLTQIQQKIHSDEYTSFEQFLDDIELLLNNAKTFYRKNSTEWKDANELSKYFYSKTKFESIDTYYFEEFFTAIYNAQIDDRPIVDIFLF
;
A
#
# COMPACT_ATOMS: atom_id res chain seq x y z
N MET A 1 -19.83 29.92 -64.72
CA MET A 1 -18.49 30.22 -64.16
C MET A 1 -18.57 30.25 -62.63
N PRO A 2 -17.52 29.86 -61.90
CA PRO A 2 -17.59 29.10 -60.63
C PRO A 2 -17.33 29.95 -59.38
N LYS A 3 -17.56 29.37 -58.17
CA LYS A 3 -16.62 29.47 -57.04
C LYS A 3 -16.85 28.35 -56.01
N ARG A 4 -15.72 27.82 -55.57
CA ARG A 4 -15.43 26.65 -54.73
C ARG A 4 -15.26 27.11 -53.27
N VAL A 5 -15.74 26.36 -52.30
CA VAL A 5 -15.28 26.39 -50.89
C VAL A 5 -15.69 25.05 -50.26
N HIS A 6 -14.78 24.06 -50.25
CA HIS A 6 -13.79 23.76 -49.21
C HIS A 6 -14.35 22.87 -48.09
N SER A 7 -14.04 21.59 -48.23
CA SER A 7 -13.91 20.59 -47.17
C SER A 7 -12.94 21.05 -46.08
N ALA A 8 -13.33 20.92 -44.82
CA ALA A 8 -12.41 20.63 -43.70
C ALA A 8 -13.23 20.34 -42.44
N SER A 9 -13.41 19.06 -42.10
CA SER A 9 -13.86 18.62 -40.78
C SER A 9 -13.07 17.38 -40.39
N ASP A 10 -11.79 17.56 -40.05
CA ASP A 10 -10.91 16.49 -39.56
C ASP A 10 -9.84 17.09 -38.63
N ARG A 11 -10.19 17.57 -37.42
CA ARG A 11 -9.19 18.02 -36.43
C ARG A 11 -9.63 17.93 -34.96
N ASP A 12 -10.10 16.78 -34.47
CA ASP A 12 -10.27 16.60 -33.00
C ASP A 12 -9.75 15.26 -32.42
N ASP A 13 -9.21 14.32 -33.21
CA ASP A 13 -8.84 12.98 -32.70
C ASP A 13 -7.48 12.85 -31.98
N ILE A 14 -6.65 13.91 -31.93
CA ILE A 14 -5.24 13.76 -31.49
C ILE A 14 -5.09 13.91 -29.96
N ASN A 15 -6.04 14.53 -29.27
CA ASN A 15 -5.90 14.85 -27.84
C ASN A 15 -6.31 13.68 -26.90
N GLU A 16 -7.20 12.79 -27.35
CA GLU A 16 -7.75 11.69 -26.52
C GLU A 16 -6.77 10.51 -26.40
N SER A 17 -6.05 10.20 -27.48
CA SER A 17 -5.05 9.12 -27.54
C SER A 17 -3.88 9.31 -26.54
N THR A 18 -3.49 10.57 -26.29
CA THR A 18 -2.39 10.88 -25.35
C THR A 18 -2.79 10.73 -23.89
N ASN A 19 -4.06 11.00 -23.55
CA ASN A 19 -4.56 10.89 -22.18
C ASN A 19 -4.90 9.45 -21.80
N ALA A 20 -5.44 8.64 -22.72
CA ALA A 20 -5.63 7.21 -22.51
C ALA A 20 -4.29 6.51 -22.22
N SER A 21 -3.26 6.79 -23.03
CA SER A 21 -1.92 6.24 -22.85
C SER A 21 -1.28 6.60 -21.51
N LYS A 22 -1.51 7.82 -21.00
CA LYS A 22 -1.02 8.26 -19.68
C LYS A 22 -1.75 7.56 -18.53
N ARG A 23 -3.07 7.36 -18.65
CA ARG A 23 -3.87 6.65 -17.64
C ARG A 23 -3.45 5.19 -17.51
N THR A 24 -3.22 4.51 -18.63
CA THR A 24 -2.72 3.12 -18.63
C THR A 24 -1.35 3.01 -17.98
N ARG A 25 -0.42 3.94 -18.23
CA ARG A 25 0.90 3.94 -17.58
C ARG A 25 0.80 4.08 -16.07
N LYS A 26 0.01 5.04 -15.57
CA LYS A 26 -0.20 5.22 -14.13
C LYS A 26 -0.83 4.01 -13.46
N ALA A 27 -1.79 3.36 -14.12
CA ALA A 27 -2.38 2.12 -13.62
C ALA A 27 -1.33 1.02 -13.49
N VAL A 28 -0.48 0.84 -14.51
CA VAL A 28 0.63 -0.14 -14.47
C VAL A 28 1.63 0.18 -13.36
N GLU A 29 2.01 1.46 -13.19
CA GLU A 29 2.89 1.89 -12.10
C GLU A 29 2.28 1.60 -10.73
N LEU A 30 0.97 1.84 -10.54
CA LEU A 30 0.25 1.51 -9.31
C LEU A 30 0.22 0.00 -9.05
N THR A 31 -0.11 -0.80 -10.06
CA THR A 31 -0.14 -2.27 -9.94
C THR A 31 1.24 -2.81 -9.55
N ASN A 32 2.31 -2.28 -10.16
CA ASN A 32 3.68 -2.66 -9.81
C ASN A 32 4.05 -2.27 -8.37
N LEU A 33 3.64 -1.07 -7.93
CA LEU A 33 3.87 -0.60 -6.57
C LEU A 33 3.16 -1.49 -5.53
N CYS A 34 1.87 -1.78 -5.75
CA CYS A 34 1.11 -2.69 -4.89
C CYS A 34 1.76 -4.09 -4.85
N GLN A 35 2.24 -4.58 -6.00
CA GLN A 35 2.91 -5.87 -6.09
C GLN A 35 4.23 -5.91 -5.30
N GLU A 36 5.05 -4.86 -5.38
CA GLU A 36 6.31 -4.76 -4.63
C GLU A 36 6.08 -4.83 -3.11
N PHE A 37 5.09 -4.09 -2.59
CA PHE A 37 4.74 -4.15 -1.17
C PHE A 37 4.21 -5.52 -0.77
N TYR A 38 3.34 -6.11 -1.58
CA TYR A 38 2.80 -7.44 -1.34
C TYR A 38 3.92 -8.47 -1.24
N ASP A 39 4.86 -8.46 -2.20
CA ASP A 39 5.98 -9.38 -2.23
C ASP A 39 6.92 -9.16 -1.04
N GLY A 40 7.12 -7.89 -0.64
CA GLY A 40 7.83 -7.54 0.58
C GLY A 40 7.23 -8.22 1.83
N ILE A 41 5.92 -8.12 2.02
CA ILE A 41 5.20 -8.76 3.13
C ILE A 41 5.31 -10.29 3.05
N ARG A 42 5.23 -10.86 1.84
CA ARG A 42 5.38 -12.32 1.61
C ARG A 42 6.77 -12.83 1.92
N ALA A 43 7.78 -11.98 1.76
CA ALA A 43 9.19 -12.31 1.98
C ALA A 43 9.64 -12.13 3.43
N CYS A 44 8.89 -11.44 4.29
CA CYS A 44 9.25 -11.24 5.69
C CYS A 44 9.38 -12.56 6.45
N LYS A 45 10.53 -12.75 7.10
CA LYS A 45 10.89 -13.94 7.87
C LYS A 45 11.53 -13.55 9.18
N THR A 46 11.37 -14.42 10.18
CA THR A 46 12.16 -14.39 11.41
C THR A 46 13.63 -14.79 11.16
N GLU A 47 14.48 -14.61 12.17
CA GLU A 47 15.90 -14.99 12.12
C GLU A 47 16.12 -16.49 11.82
N ASP A 48 15.23 -17.37 12.26
CA ASP A 48 15.25 -18.81 11.98
C ASP A 48 14.62 -19.18 10.62
N GLY A 49 14.18 -18.18 9.84
CA GLY A 49 13.70 -18.35 8.46
C GLY A 49 12.21 -18.67 8.32
N ARG A 50 11.44 -18.68 9.41
CA ARG A 50 9.98 -18.88 9.38
C ARG A 50 9.31 -17.66 8.76
N ILE A 51 8.36 -17.90 7.84
CA ILE A 51 7.62 -16.84 7.15
C ILE A 51 6.57 -16.25 8.10
N LEU A 52 6.60 -14.93 8.27
CA LEU A 52 5.70 -14.25 9.22
C LEU A 52 4.24 -14.25 8.75
N CYS A 53 4.02 -14.20 7.44
CA CYS A 53 2.68 -14.06 6.87
C CYS A 53 1.90 -15.37 6.68
N GLU A 54 2.47 -16.52 7.08
CA GLU A 54 1.92 -17.85 6.75
C GLU A 54 0.45 -18.01 7.18
N ASN A 55 0.11 -17.57 8.39
CA ASN A 55 -1.25 -17.63 8.93
C ASN A 55 -2.22 -16.57 8.37
N PHE A 56 -1.74 -15.66 7.51
CA PHE A 56 -2.53 -14.59 6.90
C PHE A 56 -2.72 -14.79 5.38
N ILE A 57 -2.16 -15.86 4.82
CA ILE A 57 -2.29 -16.18 3.38
C ILE A 57 -3.75 -16.45 3.02
N ARG A 58 -4.42 -17.27 3.83
CA ARG A 58 -5.80 -17.67 3.61
C ARG A 58 -6.49 -17.81 4.96
N LEU A 59 -7.63 -17.14 5.12
CA LEU A 59 -8.43 -17.30 6.32
C LEU A 59 -8.94 -18.75 6.44
N PRO A 60 -8.95 -19.35 7.64
CA PRO A 60 -9.58 -20.65 7.85
C PRO A 60 -11.05 -20.57 7.43
N ASN A 61 -11.51 -21.58 6.67
CA ASN A 61 -12.82 -21.60 6.02
C ASN A 61 -13.95 -21.19 6.99
N LYS A 62 -14.66 -20.11 6.64
CA LYS A 62 -15.76 -19.44 7.39
C LYS A 62 -17.01 -20.30 7.69
N ARG A 63 -16.94 -21.63 7.71
CA ARG A 63 -18.14 -22.48 7.71
C ARG A 63 -18.84 -22.67 9.06
N ALA A 64 -18.42 -22.03 10.15
CA ALA A 64 -19.12 -22.20 11.42
C ALA A 64 -19.04 -20.97 12.34
N ASN A 65 -19.79 -19.92 12.02
CA ASN A 65 -20.07 -18.78 12.92
C ASN A 65 -18.99 -17.69 12.97
N ALA A 66 -19.15 -16.64 12.16
CA ALA A 66 -19.04 -15.26 12.63
C ALA A 66 -19.35 -14.29 11.48
N ASP A 67 -20.19 -13.32 11.80
CA ASP A 67 -20.59 -12.19 10.98
C ASP A 67 -19.41 -11.21 10.83
N HIS A 68 -18.43 -11.58 10.01
CA HIS A 68 -17.25 -10.75 9.70
C HIS A 68 -17.29 -10.34 8.23
N SER A 69 -18.16 -9.37 7.93
CA SER A 69 -18.37 -8.78 6.61
C SER A 69 -17.11 -8.10 6.03
N ASN A 70 -16.09 -7.84 6.86
CA ASN A 70 -14.85 -7.14 6.47
C ASN A 70 -13.59 -8.01 6.70
N SER A 71 -13.66 -9.32 6.46
CA SER A 71 -12.48 -10.18 6.53
C SER A 71 -11.73 -10.18 5.19
N ILE A 72 -10.43 -9.88 5.21
CA ILE A 72 -9.56 -9.96 4.05
C ILE A 72 -8.36 -10.86 4.36
N ASP A 73 -7.80 -11.51 3.36
CA ASP A 73 -6.55 -12.28 3.43
C ASP A 73 -5.62 -11.91 2.27
N LEU A 74 -4.36 -12.34 2.33
CA LEU A 74 -3.39 -12.02 1.27
C LEU A 74 -3.78 -12.62 -0.08
N THR A 75 -4.53 -13.73 -0.11
CA THR A 75 -5.05 -14.27 -1.38
C THR A 75 -6.02 -13.30 -2.04
N GLN A 76 -6.94 -12.71 -1.27
CA GLN A 76 -7.87 -11.69 -1.75
C GLN A 76 -7.14 -10.41 -2.19
N ILE A 77 -6.16 -9.95 -1.42
CA ILE A 77 -5.36 -8.77 -1.81
C ILE A 77 -4.62 -9.04 -3.13
N GLN A 78 -3.99 -10.21 -3.27
CA GLN A 78 -3.32 -10.58 -4.51
C GLN A 78 -4.28 -10.63 -5.70
N GLN A 79 -5.51 -11.10 -5.49
CA GLN A 79 -6.54 -11.10 -6.53
C GLN A 79 -6.87 -9.66 -6.95
N LYS A 80 -7.10 -8.77 -5.99
CA LYS A 80 -7.39 -7.35 -6.24
C LYS A 80 -6.26 -6.61 -6.99
N ILE A 81 -5.00 -6.96 -6.73
CA ILE A 81 -3.85 -6.46 -7.51
C ILE A 81 -3.97 -6.92 -8.97
N HIS A 82 -4.16 -8.22 -9.21
CA HIS A 82 -4.21 -8.77 -10.58
C HIS A 82 -5.45 -8.38 -11.38
N SER A 83 -6.55 -8.04 -10.72
CA SER A 83 -7.78 -7.56 -11.35
C SER A 83 -7.80 -6.04 -11.52
N ASP A 84 -6.71 -5.34 -11.22
CA ASP A 84 -6.59 -3.88 -11.23
C ASP A 84 -7.74 -3.19 -10.46
N GLU A 85 -8.18 -3.79 -9.35
CA GLU A 85 -9.26 -3.25 -8.51
C GLU A 85 -8.81 -2.06 -7.65
N TYR A 86 -7.51 -1.90 -7.45
CA TYR A 86 -6.95 -0.75 -6.76
C TYR A 86 -6.82 0.44 -7.72
N THR A 87 -7.62 1.47 -7.49
CA THR A 87 -7.56 2.73 -8.24
C THR A 87 -6.62 3.76 -7.62
N SER A 88 -6.17 3.51 -6.39
CA SER A 88 -5.18 4.30 -5.68
C SER A 88 -4.38 3.42 -4.73
N PHE A 89 -3.19 3.88 -4.33
CA PHE A 89 -2.32 3.11 -3.44
C PHE A 89 -2.89 3.03 -2.02
N GLU A 90 -3.62 4.07 -1.59
CA GLU A 90 -4.30 4.13 -0.29
C GLU A 90 -5.31 2.99 -0.12
N GLN A 91 -6.04 2.61 -1.17
CA GLN A 91 -6.97 1.47 -1.12
C GLN A 91 -6.24 0.14 -0.84
N PHE A 92 -5.03 -0.03 -1.36
CA PHE A 92 -4.19 -1.17 -1.04
C PHE A 92 -3.68 -1.10 0.40
N LEU A 93 -3.28 0.09 0.87
CA LEU A 93 -2.83 0.29 2.24
C LEU A 93 -3.93 -0.04 3.26
N ASP A 94 -5.17 0.41 3.01
CA ASP A 94 -6.34 0.16 3.85
C ASP A 94 -6.61 -1.35 3.99
N ASP A 95 -6.46 -2.11 2.92
CA ASP A 95 -6.64 -3.56 2.91
C ASP A 95 -5.55 -4.29 3.72
N ILE A 96 -4.29 -3.84 3.61
CA ILE A 96 -3.19 -4.38 4.42
C ILE A 96 -3.39 -4.06 5.90
N GLU A 97 -3.82 -2.85 6.23
CA GLU A 97 -4.13 -2.46 7.60
C GLU A 97 -5.31 -3.28 8.15
N LEU A 98 -6.36 -3.48 7.36
CA LEU A 98 -7.50 -4.32 7.72
C LEU A 98 -7.07 -5.76 8.00
N LEU A 99 -6.22 -6.35 7.16
CA LEU A 99 -5.64 -7.68 7.38
C LEU A 99 -4.95 -7.79 8.74
N LEU A 100 -4.04 -6.85 9.04
CA LEU A 100 -3.21 -6.87 10.24
C LEU A 100 -4.03 -6.57 11.51
N ASN A 101 -4.99 -5.64 11.43
CA ASN A 101 -5.87 -5.31 12.55
C ASN A 101 -6.83 -6.45 12.87
N ASN A 102 -7.37 -7.11 11.85
CA ASN A 102 -8.19 -8.31 12.03
C ASN A 102 -7.39 -9.43 12.71
N ALA A 103 -6.15 -9.68 12.26
CA ALA A 103 -5.26 -10.66 12.91
C ALA A 103 -5.00 -10.32 14.39
N LYS A 104 -4.65 -9.08 14.71
CA LYS A 104 -4.39 -8.65 16.10
C LYS A 104 -5.61 -8.72 17.01
N THR A 105 -6.80 -8.61 16.45
CA THR A 105 -8.08 -8.71 17.17
C THR A 105 -8.48 -10.17 17.39
N PHE A 106 -8.29 -11.01 16.38
CA PHE A 106 -8.66 -12.42 16.42
C PHE A 106 -7.72 -13.26 17.28
N TYR A 107 -6.41 -13.05 17.14
CA TYR A 107 -5.40 -13.82 17.87
C TYR A 107 -5.17 -13.27 19.27
N ARG A 108 -4.96 -14.19 20.24
CA ARG A 108 -4.67 -13.79 21.62
C ARG A 108 -3.38 -12.97 21.68
N LYS A 109 -3.36 -11.92 22.50
CA LYS A 109 -2.14 -11.16 22.78
C LYS A 109 -1.01 -12.11 23.20
N ASN A 110 0.21 -11.84 22.73
CA ASN A 110 1.42 -12.63 22.93
C ASN A 110 1.48 -14.01 22.23
N SER A 111 0.42 -14.43 21.52
CA SER A 111 0.52 -15.56 20.58
C SER A 111 1.51 -15.26 19.46
N THR A 112 2.01 -16.30 18.80
CA THR A 112 2.94 -16.18 17.68
C THR A 112 2.33 -15.35 16.55
N GLU A 113 1.08 -15.63 16.20
CA GLU A 113 0.34 -14.93 15.14
C GLU A 113 0.11 -13.47 15.49
N TRP A 114 -0.21 -13.16 16.75
CA TRP A 114 -0.33 -11.78 17.18
C TRP A 114 1.01 -11.04 17.09
N LYS A 115 2.13 -11.69 17.46
CA LYS A 115 3.48 -11.10 17.35
C LYS A 115 3.88 -10.90 15.90
N ASP A 116 3.64 -11.89 15.05
CA ASP A 116 3.90 -11.84 13.61
C ASP A 116 3.12 -10.68 12.96
N ALA A 117 1.84 -10.51 13.31
CA ALA A 117 1.04 -9.38 12.81
C ALA A 117 1.59 -8.01 13.24
N ASN A 118 2.16 -7.91 14.45
CA ASN A 118 2.81 -6.67 14.89
C ASN A 118 4.14 -6.42 14.17
N GLU A 119 4.92 -7.46 13.92
CA GLU A 119 6.18 -7.36 13.19
C GLU A 119 5.95 -6.98 11.72
N LEU A 120 4.96 -7.60 11.06
CA LEU A 120 4.52 -7.21 9.72
C LEU A 120 3.99 -5.77 9.68
N SER A 121 3.23 -5.32 10.69
CA SER A 121 2.85 -3.90 10.76
C SER A 121 4.06 -2.97 10.85
N LYS A 122 5.08 -3.32 11.65
CA LYS A 122 6.30 -2.49 11.75
C LYS A 122 7.03 -2.42 10.41
N TYR A 123 7.19 -3.57 9.74
CA TYR A 123 7.76 -3.64 8.40
C TYR A 123 6.97 -2.76 7.43
N PHE A 124 5.66 -2.95 7.37
CA PHE A 124 4.76 -2.22 6.49
C PHE A 124 4.85 -0.72 6.71
N TYR A 125 4.68 -0.24 7.94
CA TYR A 125 4.78 1.20 8.26
C TYR A 125 6.19 1.75 8.05
N SER A 126 7.25 0.95 8.21
CA SER A 126 8.62 1.39 7.92
C SER A 126 8.83 1.62 6.42
N LYS A 127 8.24 0.75 5.59
CA LYS A 127 8.34 0.82 4.13
C LYS A 127 7.47 1.92 3.54
N THR A 128 6.23 2.05 3.99
CA THR A 128 5.35 3.14 3.56
C THR A 128 5.91 4.50 3.94
N LYS A 129 6.49 4.63 5.16
CA LYS A 129 7.20 5.85 5.59
C LYS A 129 8.42 6.18 4.74
N PHE A 130 9.08 5.19 4.15
CA PHE A 130 10.30 5.38 3.34
C PHE A 130 9.96 5.71 1.88
N GLU A 131 8.90 5.12 1.33
CA GLU A 131 8.45 5.41 -0.04
C GLU A 131 7.62 6.69 -0.14
N SER A 132 6.97 7.12 0.94
CA SER A 132 6.40 8.47 1.04
C SER A 132 7.45 9.59 1.06
N ILE A 133 8.74 9.26 1.23
CA ILE A 133 9.83 10.26 1.23
C ILE A 133 10.09 10.81 -0.17
N ASP A 134 9.81 10.03 -1.22
CA ASP A 134 10.13 10.46 -2.59
C ASP A 134 9.09 11.38 -3.22
N THR A 135 7.92 11.62 -2.60
CA THR A 135 6.84 12.29 -3.35
C THR A 135 6.45 13.69 -2.89
N TYR A 136 6.51 14.14 -1.63
CA TYR A 136 6.22 15.53 -1.19
C TYR A 136 6.07 15.55 0.37
N TYR A 137 6.08 16.69 1.05
CA TYR A 137 5.58 16.89 2.45
C TYR A 137 6.39 16.44 3.69
N PHE A 138 7.59 15.88 3.54
CA PHE A 138 8.52 15.60 4.66
C PHE A 138 8.77 16.82 5.59
N GLU A 139 8.77 18.04 5.03
CA GLU A 139 9.06 19.30 5.72
C GLU A 139 8.02 19.70 6.80
N GLU A 140 6.72 19.51 6.55
CA GLU A 140 5.67 19.88 7.53
C GLU A 140 5.63 18.91 8.71
N PHE A 141 5.87 17.62 8.45
CA PHE A 141 5.87 16.59 9.49
C PHE A 141 7.13 16.68 10.37
N PHE A 142 8.31 16.95 9.80
CA PHE A 142 9.52 17.19 10.59
C PHE A 142 9.42 18.47 11.43
N THR A 143 8.79 19.54 10.92
CA THR A 143 8.56 20.77 11.69
C THR A 143 7.60 20.53 12.87
N ALA A 144 6.56 19.71 12.68
CA ALA A 144 5.62 19.35 13.75
C ALA A 144 6.28 18.48 14.85
N ILE A 145 7.16 17.55 14.47
CA ILE A 145 7.91 16.71 15.43
C ILE A 145 9.05 17.50 16.10
N TYR A 146 9.75 18.37 15.35
CA TYR A 146 10.82 19.22 15.86
C TYR A 146 10.30 20.22 16.90
N ASN A 147 9.13 20.82 16.67
CA ASN A 147 8.51 21.74 17.64
C ASN A 147 7.85 21.02 18.83
N ALA A 148 7.43 19.77 18.67
CA ALA A 148 6.92 18.95 19.78
C ALA A 148 8.04 18.47 20.73
N GLN A 149 9.31 18.59 20.33
CA GLN A 149 10.49 18.18 21.10
C GLN A 149 11.21 19.37 21.78
N ILE A 150 10.53 20.52 21.95
CA ILE A 150 11.02 21.68 22.73
C ILE A 150 10.19 21.85 24.02
N ASP A 151 10.11 20.78 24.81
CA ASP A 151 9.87 20.89 26.26
C ASP A 151 10.79 19.87 26.99
N ASP A 152 12.08 20.26 27.01
CA ASP A 152 13.15 19.95 27.98
C ASP A 152 13.72 18.51 28.24
N ARG A 153 14.49 18.01 27.24
CA ARG A 153 15.84 17.33 27.31
C ARG A 153 16.02 15.91 27.93
N PRO A 154 17.09 15.14 27.57
CA PRO A 154 18.17 15.38 26.57
C PRO A 154 18.37 14.29 25.50
N ILE A 155 18.75 14.74 24.28
CA ILE A 155 19.37 13.96 23.20
C ILE A 155 20.86 14.33 23.21
N VAL A 156 21.69 13.50 23.82
CA VAL A 156 23.16 13.56 23.65
C VAL A 156 23.63 12.12 23.51
N ASP A 157 23.70 11.63 22.28
CA ASP A 157 24.98 11.23 21.70
C ASP A 157 24.76 10.43 20.40
N ILE A 158 25.45 10.93 19.37
CA ILE A 158 26.12 10.12 18.34
C ILE A 158 25.23 9.60 17.20
N PHE A 159 25.12 10.45 16.17
CA PHE A 159 25.70 10.07 14.87
C PHE A 159 27.20 10.36 14.91
N LEU A 160 28.06 9.34 14.72
CA LEU A 160 29.46 9.50 14.32
C LEU A 160 29.80 8.39 13.31
N PHE A 161 29.49 8.63 12.04
CA PHE A 161 30.42 8.86 10.92
C PHE A 161 29.67 8.72 9.59
#